data_AF-A0A659SGJ0-F1
#
_entry.id   AF-A0A659SGJ0-F1
#
_cell.length_a   1.000
_cell.length_b   1.000
_cell.length_c   1.000
_cell.angle_alpha   90.00
_cell.angle_beta   90.00
_cell.angle_gamma   90.00
#
_symmetry.space_group_name_H-M   'P 1'
#
loop_
_entity.id
_entity.type
_entity.pdbx_description
1 polymer ?
#
loop_
_entity_poly.entity_id
_entity_poly.type
_entity_poly.pdbx_seq_one_letter_code
_entity_poly.pdbx_strand_id
1 'polypeptide(L)'
;GPSASALEGAAGLVCVGSTLTRHETISEDELRQLLSRMGTIDLRVDYLRPGRGNRFTATSSLLRAGNKVAVARVELHNEDQLYIASATATYMVG
;
A
#
# COMPACT_ATOMS: atom_id res chain seq x y z
N GLY A 1 15.00 1.71 -0.89
CA GLY A 1 15.58 0.64 -0.06
C GLY A 1 14.53 -0.39 0.30
N PRO A 2 14.88 -1.56 0.88
CA PRO A 2 13.95 -2.67 1.14
C PRO A 2 12.70 -2.24 1.92
N SER A 3 12.87 -1.35 2.90
CA SER A 3 11.75 -0.78 3.68
C SER A 3 10.78 0.04 2.84
N ALA A 4 11.27 0.85 1.88
CA ALA A 4 10.39 1.63 1.00
C ALA A 4 9.57 0.71 0.08
N SER A 5 10.18 -0.34 -0.45
CA SER A 5 9.49 -1.31 -1.31
C SER A 5 8.43 -2.12 -0.55
N ALA A 6 8.69 -2.47 0.71
CA ALA A 6 7.71 -3.15 1.57
C ALA A 6 6.51 -2.23 1.91
N LEU A 7 6.80 -0.96 2.23
CA LEU A 7 5.76 0.06 2.46
C LEU A 7 4.90 0.27 1.21
N GLU A 8 5.54 0.36 0.04
CA GLU A 8 4.87 0.51 -1.24
C GLU A 8 3.95 -0.69 -1.54
N GLY A 9 4.46 -1.91 -1.43
CA GLY A 9 3.67 -3.12 -1.68
C GLY A 9 2.45 -3.24 -0.77
N ALA A 10 2.60 -2.88 0.51
CA ALA A 10 1.49 -2.89 1.46
C ALA A 10 0.43 -1.84 1.13
N ALA A 11 0.84 -0.62 0.75
CA ALA A 11 -0.08 0.43 0.30
C ALA A 11 -0.82 0.03 -0.98
N GLY A 12 -0.10 -0.49 -1.97
CA GLY A 12 -0.69 -0.94 -3.23
C GLY A 12 -1.72 -2.05 -3.00
N LEU A 13 -1.40 -3.03 -2.16
CA LEU A 13 -2.31 -4.11 -1.83
C LEU A 13 -3.63 -3.60 -1.21
N VAL A 14 -3.57 -2.68 -0.24
CA VAL A 14 -4.80 -2.17 0.39
C VAL A 14 -5.60 -1.29 -0.57
N CYS A 15 -4.93 -0.44 -1.36
CA CYS A 15 -5.57 0.45 -2.32
C CYS A 15 -6.27 -0.34 -3.43
N VAL A 16 -5.53 -1.21 -4.11
CA VAL A 16 -6.04 -2.07 -5.18
C VAL A 16 -7.11 -3.03 -4.64
N GLY A 17 -6.83 -3.70 -3.52
CA GLY A 17 -7.75 -4.63 -2.89
C GLY A 17 -9.10 -3.97 -2.58
N SER A 18 -9.08 -2.76 -2.01
CA SER A 18 -10.31 -2.02 -1.68
C SER A 18 -11.20 -1.67 -2.87
N THR A 19 -10.61 -1.56 -4.06
CA THR A 19 -11.35 -1.33 -5.30
C THR A 19 -11.91 -2.65 -5.83
N LEU A 20 -11.06 -3.69 -5.89
CA LEU A 20 -11.47 -4.99 -6.43
C LEU A 20 -12.57 -5.64 -5.60
N THR A 21 -12.57 -5.47 -4.27
CA THR A 21 -13.63 -6.00 -3.39
C THR A 21 -15.00 -5.35 -3.59
N ARG A 22 -15.11 -4.29 -4.40
CA ARG A 22 -16.41 -3.69 -4.78
C ARG A 22 -17.10 -4.46 -5.89
N HIS A 23 -16.40 -5.35 -6.58
CA HIS A 23 -16.95 -6.19 -7.64
C HIS A 23 -17.30 -7.57 -7.07
N GLU A 24 -18.59 -7.94 -7.10
CA GLU A 24 -19.03 -9.29 -6.69
C GLU A 24 -18.51 -10.37 -7.64
N THR A 25 -18.36 -10.04 -8.91
CA THR A 25 -17.80 -10.91 -9.95
C THR A 25 -17.02 -10.04 -10.94
N ILE A 26 -15.84 -10.51 -11.36
CA ILE A 26 -15.01 -9.85 -12.36
C ILE A 26 -14.40 -10.92 -13.26
N SER A 27 -14.43 -10.69 -14.58
CA SER A 27 -13.75 -11.59 -15.52
C SER A 27 -12.23 -11.40 -15.46
N GLU A 28 -11.46 -12.39 -15.91
CA GLU A 28 -10.00 -12.29 -15.94
C GLU A 28 -9.53 -11.13 -16.83
N ASP A 29 -10.17 -10.92 -17.99
CA ASP A 29 -9.83 -9.85 -18.92
C ASP A 29 -10.10 -8.46 -18.32
N GLU A 30 -11.25 -8.27 -17.67
CA GLU A 30 -11.56 -7.02 -16.97
C GLU A 30 -10.60 -6.76 -15.82
N LEU A 31 -10.27 -7.80 -15.04
CA LEU A 31 -9.29 -7.69 -13.95
C LEU A 31 -7.93 -7.25 -14.49
N ARG A 32 -7.45 -7.87 -15.59
CA ARG A 32 -6.19 -7.49 -16.25
C ARG A 32 -6.23 -6.05 -16.73
N GLN A 33 -7.34 -5.61 -17.36
CA GLN A 33 -7.50 -4.23 -17.80
C GLN A 33 -7.50 -3.23 -16.65
N LEU A 34 -8.22 -3.52 -15.55
CA LEU A 34 -8.22 -2.67 -14.37
C LEU A 34 -6.82 -2.57 -13.76
N LEU A 35 -6.17 -3.70 -13.48
CA LEU A 35 -4.83 -3.75 -12.89
C LEU A 35 -3.80 -2.99 -13.73
N SER A 36 -3.91 -3.04 -15.07
CA SER A 36 -2.99 -2.32 -15.97
C SER A 36 -2.99 -0.80 -15.81
N ARG A 37 -4.05 -0.23 -15.24
CA ARG A 37 -4.22 1.21 -15.00
C ARG A 37 -3.93 1.61 -13.55
N MET A 38 -3.75 0.64 -12.67
CA MET A 38 -3.48 0.87 -11.26
C MET A 38 -1.99 1.05 -11.03
N GLY A 39 -1.65 1.95 -10.12
CA GLY A 39 -0.25 2.20 -9.79
C GLY A 39 -0.08 3.37 -8.84
N THR A 40 1.12 3.51 -8.34
CA THR A 40 1.47 4.57 -7.41
C THR A 40 1.56 5.91 -8.12
N ILE A 41 0.90 6.92 -7.58
CA ILE A 41 1.02 8.31 -8.03
C ILE A 41 2.12 9.01 -7.23
N ASP A 42 2.08 8.82 -5.90
CA ASP A 42 3.02 9.43 -4.97
C ASP A 42 3.24 8.51 -3.77
N LEU A 43 4.47 8.48 -3.26
CA LEU A 43 4.84 7.77 -2.05
C LEU A 43 5.76 8.67 -1.21
N ARG A 44 5.27 9.06 -0.05
CA ARG A 44 6.05 9.76 0.96
C ARG A 44 6.39 8.81 2.10
N VAL A 45 7.69 8.65 2.39
CA VAL A 45 8.19 7.84 3.51
C VAL A 45 8.90 8.73 4.52
N ASP A 46 8.50 8.62 5.79
CA ASP A 46 9.15 9.26 6.92
C ASP A 46 9.86 8.19 7.75
N TYR A 47 11.20 8.14 7.66
CA TYR A 47 12.03 7.22 8.43
C TYR A 47 12.27 7.79 9.84
N LEU A 48 11.81 7.04 10.84
CA LEU A 48 11.88 7.46 12.24
C LEU A 48 13.13 6.91 12.93
N ARG A 49 13.52 5.68 12.58
CA ARG A 49 14.62 4.96 13.20
C ARG A 49 15.37 4.12 12.15
N PRO A 50 16.64 3.75 12.41
CA PRO A 50 17.36 2.78 11.57
C PRO A 50 16.60 1.45 11.51
N GLY A 51 16.50 0.85 10.32
CA GLY A 51 15.82 -0.43 10.09
C GLY A 51 16.59 -1.65 10.63
N ARG A 52 16.78 -1.71 11.95
CA ARG A 52 17.38 -2.85 12.65
C ARG A 52 16.30 -3.84 13.07
N GLY A 53 16.56 -5.13 12.83
CA GLY A 53 15.64 -6.24 13.12
C GLY A 53 15.81 -7.35 12.09
N ASN A 54 15.34 -8.54 12.44
CA ASN A 54 15.36 -9.72 11.58
C ASN A 54 14.03 -9.88 10.82
N ARG A 55 12.94 -9.32 11.35
CA ARG A 55 11.61 -9.40 10.74
C ARG A 55 10.90 -8.06 10.85
N PHE A 56 10.27 -7.64 9.78
CA PHE A 56 9.47 -6.42 9.76
C PHE A 56 8.03 -6.73 9.37
N THR A 57 7.09 -6.00 9.97
CA THR A 57 5.66 -6.05 9.67
C THR A 57 5.22 -4.68 9.19
N ALA A 58 4.71 -4.63 7.96
CA ALA A 58 4.09 -3.43 7.40
C ALA A 58 2.56 -3.57 7.55
N THR A 59 1.96 -2.66 8.30
CA THR A 59 0.50 -2.60 8.48
C THR A 59 -0.04 -1.43 7.68
N SER A 60 -1.00 -1.67 6.80
CA SER A 60 -1.60 -0.63 5.96
C SER A 60 -3.08 -0.42 6.26
N SER A 61 -3.52 0.83 6.19
CA SER A 61 -4.92 1.22 6.30
C SER A 61 -5.27 2.26 5.24
N LEU A 62 -6.49 2.20 4.72
CA LEU A 62 -7.02 3.24 3.84
C LEU A 62 -7.29 4.50 4.65
N LEU A 63 -6.75 5.63 4.16
CA LEU A 63 -7.16 6.97 4.58
C LEU A 63 -8.32 7.47 3.71
N ARG A 64 -8.36 7.07 2.43
CA ARG A 64 -9.41 7.44 1.48
C ARG A 64 -9.57 6.38 0.40
N ALA A 65 -10.79 5.94 0.12
CA ALA A 65 -11.12 4.99 -0.93
C ALA A 65 -12.00 5.64 -2.03
N GLY A 66 -11.37 6.34 -2.97
CA GLY A 66 -12.07 6.99 -4.09
C GLY A 66 -12.20 6.08 -5.33
N ASN A 67 -12.97 6.52 -6.33
CA ASN A 67 -13.20 5.75 -7.56
C ASN A 67 -12.03 5.79 -8.55
N LYS A 68 -11.18 6.82 -8.47
CA LYS A 68 -10.00 7.00 -9.34
C LYS A 68 -8.71 7.04 -8.55
N VAL A 69 -8.77 7.62 -7.35
CA VAL A 69 -7.61 7.78 -6.46
C VAL A 69 -7.95 7.24 -5.08
N ALA A 70 -7.05 6.42 -4.54
CA ALA A 70 -7.06 5.96 -3.16
C ALA A 70 -5.82 6.47 -2.42
N VAL A 71 -5.92 6.60 -1.10
CA VAL A 71 -4.82 7.02 -0.24
C VAL A 71 -4.71 6.04 0.91
N ALA A 72 -3.51 5.54 1.16
CA ALA A 72 -3.21 4.62 2.25
C ALA A 72 -2.11 5.17 3.16
N ARG A 73 -2.19 4.83 4.44
CA ARG A 73 -1.10 4.96 5.40
C ARG A 73 -0.51 3.58 5.64
N VAL A 74 0.80 3.53 5.82
CA VAL A 74 1.51 2.31 6.19
C VAL A 74 2.44 2.59 7.36
N GLU A 75 2.49 1.65 8.29
CA GLU A 75 3.40 1.69 9.42
C GLU A 75 4.29 0.45 9.41
N LEU A 76 5.60 0.65 9.56
CA LEU A 76 6.59 -0.42 9.57
C LEU A 76 7.15 -0.60 10.98
N HIS A 77 6.96 -1.80 11.53
CA HIS A 77 7.48 -2.20 12.84
C HIS A 77 8.41 -3.39 12.69
N ASN A 78 9.43 -3.51 13.54
CA ASN A 78 10.25 -4.73 13.61
C ASN A 78 9.61 -5.78 14.55
N GLU A 79 10.30 -6.90 14.79
CA GLU A 79 9.83 -7.97 15.68
C GLU A 79 9.54 -7.50 17.11
N ASP A 80 10.30 -6.53 17.61
CA ASP A 80 10.17 -5.94 18.95
C ASP A 80 9.09 -4.84 19.02
N GLN A 81 8.26 -4.70 17.99
CA GLN A 81 7.27 -3.62 17.83
C GLN A 81 7.89 -2.22 17.82
N LEU A 82 9.19 -2.10 17.49
CA LEU A 82 9.82 -0.80 17.34
C LEU A 82 9.35 -0.14 16.05
N TYR A 83 8.84 1.09 16.16
CA TYR A 83 8.34 1.86 15.01
C TYR A 83 9.51 2.41 14.18
N ILE A 84 9.67 1.89 12.97
CA ILE A 84 10.82 2.17 12.08
C ILE A 84 10.52 3.30 11.11
N ALA A 85 9.38 3.25 10.43
CA ALA A 85 9.01 4.22 9.40
C ALA A 85 7.49 4.28 9.20
N SER A 86 7.00 5.44 8.80
CA SER A 86 5.63 5.62 8.31
C SER A 86 5.66 5.97 6.83
N ALA A 87 4.63 5.61 6.09
CA ALA A 87 4.43 6.07 4.72
C ALA A 87 3.00 6.51 4.48
N THR A 88 2.84 7.50 3.61
CA THR A 88 1.56 7.81 2.97
C THR A 88 1.73 7.62 1.48
N ALA A 89 0.82 6.87 0.86
CA ALA A 89 0.85 6.60 -0.56
C ALA A 89 -0.47 7.02 -1.20
N THR A 90 -0.38 7.65 -2.36
CA THR A 90 -1.50 7.97 -3.23
C THR A 90 -1.45 7.04 -4.43
N TYR A 91 -2.54 6.34 -4.71
CA TYR A 91 -2.64 5.32 -5.76
C TYR A 91 -3.72 5.68 -6.78
N MET A 92 -3.39 5.50 -8.06
CA MET A 92 -4.37 5.39 -9.13
C MET A 92 -5.04 4.02 -9.01
N VAL A 93 -6.37 4.00 -8.95
CA VAL A 93 -7.18 2.79 -8.76
C VAL A 93 -8.31 2.63 -9.78
N GLY A 94 -8.40 3.48 -10.80
CA GLY A 94 -9.43 3.38 -11.83
C GLY A 94 -9.27 4.35 -12.99
#